data_AF-A0A0F9DX40-F1
#
_entry.id   AF-A0A0F9DX40-F1
#
_cell.length_a   1.000
_cell.length_b   1.000
_cell.length_c   1.000
_cell.angle_alpha   90.00
_cell.angle_beta   90.00
_cell.angle_gamma   90.00
#
_symmetry.space_group_name_H-M   'P 1'
#
loop_
_entity.id
_entity.type
_entity.pdbx_description
1 polymer ?
#
loop_
_entity_poly.entity_id
_entity_poly.type
_entity_poly.pdbx_seq_one_letter_code
_entity_poly.pdbx_strand_id
1 'polypeptide(L)'
;MARLTQKIKEVAIREAQKNGVPVSVLLGIWQAESAFDVLALGDLNSDGAAFSYGIGQLHVKGAGGGIHPRKLLILEVNAGMSAGFLGRCFKAFPENPGL
;
A
#
# COMPACT_ATOMS: atom_id res chain seq x y z
N MET A 1 -4.05 -2.50 -19.69
CA MET A 1 -5.00 -2.27 -18.58
C MET A 1 -5.57 -3.55 -17.98
N ALA A 2 -6.30 -4.40 -18.71
CA ALA A 2 -6.91 -5.64 -18.15
C ALA A 2 -5.94 -6.55 -17.36
N ARG A 3 -4.71 -6.75 -17.85
CA ARG A 3 -3.67 -7.55 -17.17
C ARG A 3 -3.20 -6.93 -15.85
N LEU A 4 -3.05 -5.60 -15.78
CA LEU A 4 -2.64 -4.91 -14.56
C LEU A 4 -3.76 -4.93 -13.52
N THR A 5 -5.00 -4.68 -13.95
CA THR A 5 -6.18 -4.76 -13.07
C THR A 5 -6.33 -6.15 -12.46
N GLN A 6 -6.17 -7.21 -13.27
CA GLN A 6 -6.18 -8.59 -12.77
C GLN A 6 -5.07 -8.81 -11.74
N LYS A 7 -3.84 -8.38 -12.06
CA LYS A 7 -2.69 -8.52 -11.15
C LYS A 7 -2.90 -7.80 -9.82
N ILE A 8 -3.45 -6.59 -9.83
CA ILE A 8 -3.77 -5.82 -8.61
C ILE A 8 -4.78 -6.59 -7.75
N LYS A 9 -5.82 -7.17 -8.35
CA LYS A 9 -6.80 -7.98 -7.63
C LYS A 9 -6.17 -9.23 -7.00
N GLU A 10 -5.36 -9.96 -7.76
CA GLU A 10 -4.66 -11.15 -7.26
C GLU A 10 -3.73 -10.82 -6.09
N VAL A 11 -2.96 -9.73 -6.21
CA VAL A 11 -2.06 -9.26 -5.16
C VAL A 11 -2.85 -8.78 -3.94
N ALA A 12 -3.96 -8.04 -4.12
CA ALA A 12 -4.81 -7.59 -3.03
C ALA A 12 -5.36 -8.78 -2.22
N ILE A 13 -5.92 -9.79 -2.89
CA ILE A 13 -6.46 -10.98 -2.23
C ILE A 13 -5.36 -11.68 -1.42
N ARG A 14 -4.20 -11.91 -2.05
CA ARG A 14 -3.07 -12.61 -1.42
C ARG A 14 -2.57 -11.86 -0.18
N GLU A 15 -2.27 -10.57 -0.30
CA GLU A 15 -1.68 -9.81 0.80
C GLU A 15 -2.70 -9.53 1.92
N ALA A 16 -3.97 -9.30 1.59
CA ALA A 16 -5.04 -9.15 2.57
C ALA A 16 -5.21 -10.41 3.43
N GLN A 17 -5.32 -11.59 2.78
CA GLN A 17 -5.42 -12.88 3.47
C GLN A 17 -4.22 -13.14 4.38
N LYS A 18 -3.01 -12.91 3.87
CA LYS A 18 -1.77 -13.08 4.63
C LYS A 18 -1.71 -12.22 5.90
N ASN A 19 -2.26 -11.02 5.86
CA ASN A 19 -2.17 -10.05 6.95
C ASN A 19 -3.44 -9.96 7.82
N GLY A 20 -4.48 -10.74 7.52
CA GLY A 20 -5.73 -10.74 8.29
C GLY A 20 -6.56 -9.47 8.07
N VAL A 21 -6.46 -8.86 6.90
CA VAL A 21 -7.19 -7.64 6.53
C VAL A 21 -8.34 -8.02 5.58
N PRO A 22 -9.54 -7.42 5.69
CA PRO A 22 -10.57 -7.58 4.66
C PRO A 22 -10.09 -7.04 3.30
N VAL A 23 -10.22 -7.85 2.24
CA VAL A 23 -9.79 -7.47 0.88
C VAL A 23 -10.45 -6.17 0.41
N SER A 24 -11.73 -5.97 0.76
CA SER A 24 -12.49 -4.76 0.43
C SER A 24 -11.92 -3.50 1.05
N VAL A 25 -11.45 -3.58 2.31
CA VAL A 25 -10.81 -2.46 3.01
C VAL A 25 -9.49 -2.11 2.33
N LEU A 26 -8.65 -3.12 2.04
CA LEU A 26 -7.36 -2.91 1.36
C LEU A 26 -7.55 -2.25 -0.01
N LEU A 27 -8.51 -2.74 -0.81
CA LEU A 27 -8.85 -2.16 -2.10
C LEU A 27 -9.42 -0.74 -1.99
N GLY A 28 -10.24 -0.48 -0.97
CA GLY A 28 -10.78 0.86 -0.70
C GLY A 28 -9.69 1.87 -0.37
N ILE A 29 -8.70 1.47 0.44
CA ILE A 29 -7.53 2.30 0.76
C ILE A 29 -6.71 2.57 -0.50
N TRP A 30 -6.35 1.55 -1.28
CA TRP A 30 -5.58 1.76 -2.51
C TRP A 30 -6.31 2.61 -3.56
N GLN A 31 -7.64 2.54 -3.60
CA GLN A 31 -8.44 3.43 -4.43
C GLN A 31 -8.33 4.90 -3.97
N ALA A 32 -8.36 5.15 -2.67
CA ALA A 32 -8.25 6.51 -2.11
C ALA A 32 -6.82 7.07 -2.22
N GLU A 33 -5.82 6.23 -1.98
CA GLU A 33 -4.42 6.63 -1.93
C GLU A 33 -3.83 6.90 -3.31
N SER A 34 -4.10 6.06 -4.30
CA SER A 34 -3.44 6.17 -5.61
C SER A 34 -4.35 5.98 -6.81
N ALA A 35 -5.65 5.77 -6.60
CA ALA A 35 -6.56 5.32 -7.66
C ALA A 35 -6.03 4.10 -8.41
N PHE A 36 -5.36 3.20 -7.70
CA PHE A 36 -4.67 2.00 -8.22
C PHE A 36 -3.48 2.26 -9.15
N ASP A 37 -2.96 3.48 -9.21
CA ASP A 37 -1.69 3.75 -9.87
C ASP A 37 -0.53 3.18 -9.05
N VAL A 38 0.18 2.21 -9.62
CA VAL A 38 1.33 1.53 -9.01
C VAL A 38 2.60 2.38 -9.04
N LEU A 39 2.63 3.42 -9.89
CA LEU A 39 3.74 4.35 -10.04
C LEU A 39 3.48 5.71 -9.39
N ALA A 40 2.37 5.86 -8.67
CA ALA A 40 1.98 7.11 -8.04
C ALA A 40 3.08 7.66 -7.11
N LEU A 41 3.29 8.97 -7.19
CA LEU A 41 4.16 9.73 -6.31
C LEU A 41 3.29 10.72 -5.54
N GLY A 42 3.46 10.78 -4.23
CA GLY A 42 2.81 11.80 -3.41
C GLY A 42 3.54 13.14 -3.49
N ASP A 43 3.21 14.00 -2.53
CA ASP A 43 3.78 15.34 -2.45
C ASP A 43 5.32 15.32 -2.43
N LEU A 44 5.90 16.37 -3.02
CA LEU A 44 7.34 16.55 -3.09
C LEU A 44 7.85 17.32 -1.87
N ASN A 45 9.02 16.93 -1.38
CA ASN A 45 9.76 17.68 -0.37
C ASN A 45 10.52 18.86 -1.00
N SER A 46 11.25 19.61 -0.17
CA SER A 46 12.07 20.76 -0.60
C SER A 46 13.15 20.41 -1.62
N ASP A 47 13.56 19.14 -1.68
CA ASP A 47 14.60 18.63 -2.56
C ASP A 47 14.02 18.02 -3.86
N GLY A 48 12.70 18.12 -4.06
CA GLY A 48 11.99 17.57 -5.21
C GLY A 48 11.79 16.04 -5.16
N ALA A 49 12.02 15.40 -4.01
CA ALA A 49 11.77 13.97 -3.81
C ALA A 49 10.37 13.74 -3.20
N ALA A 50 9.65 12.73 -3.69
CA ALA A 50 8.33 12.38 -3.16
C ALA A 50 8.40 11.85 -1.71
N PHE A 51 7.39 12.15 -0.91
CA PHE A 51 7.26 11.62 0.45
C PHE A 51 6.73 10.18 0.47
N SER A 52 5.76 9.88 -0.40
CA SER A 52 5.07 8.61 -0.51
C SER A 52 5.09 8.06 -1.94
N TYR A 53 4.98 6.74 -2.05
CA TYR A 53 5.18 6.03 -3.31
C TYR A 53 4.17 4.89 -3.48
N GLY A 54 3.80 4.64 -4.73
CA GLY A 54 3.11 3.45 -5.21
C GLY A 54 1.66 3.31 -4.74
N ILE A 55 1.15 2.09 -4.88
CA ILE A 55 -0.29 1.78 -4.78
C ILE A 55 -0.91 2.07 -3.41
N GLY A 56 -0.14 1.91 -2.33
CA GLY A 56 -0.56 2.20 -0.97
C GLY A 56 0.01 3.50 -0.40
N GLN A 57 0.56 4.39 -1.25
CA GLN A 57 1.17 5.66 -0.86
C GLN A 57 2.05 5.57 0.40
N LEU A 58 2.99 4.62 0.40
CA LEU A 58 3.82 4.37 1.56
C LEU A 58 4.89 5.44 1.71
N HIS A 59 4.89 6.11 2.86
CA HIS A 59 5.93 7.06 3.21
C HIS A 59 7.29 6.35 3.37
N VAL A 60 8.37 6.92 2.85
CA VAL A 60 9.72 6.30 2.89
C VAL A 60 10.20 5.97 4.30
N LYS A 61 9.87 6.82 5.29
CA LYS A 61 10.15 6.54 6.70
C LYS A 61 9.21 5.47 7.30
N GLY A 62 7.97 5.39 6.81
CA GLY A 62 6.95 4.45 7.28
C GLY A 62 7.12 3.03 6.72
N ALA A 63 7.80 2.88 5.58
CA ALA A 63 8.10 1.59 4.96
C ALA A 63 9.18 0.77 5.72
N GLY A 64 9.75 1.30 6.80
CA GLY A 64 10.91 0.75 7.49
C GLY A 64 12.20 1.37 6.95
N GLY A 65 13.01 1.94 7.83
CA GLY A 65 14.28 2.57 7.44
C GLY A 65 15.15 1.63 6.60
N GLY A 66 15.83 2.18 5.59
CA GLY A 66 16.77 1.42 4.73
C GLY A 66 16.18 0.90 3.41
N ILE A 67 14.89 1.10 3.13
CA ILE A 67 14.34 0.84 1.80
C ILE A 67 14.66 1.96 0.82
N HIS A 68 15.21 1.57 -0.34
CA HIS A 68 15.37 2.49 -1.44
C HIS A 68 13.98 2.86 -2.03
N PRO A 69 13.61 4.15 -2.14
CA PRO A 69 12.24 4.57 -2.49
C PRO A 69 11.69 3.95 -3.77
N ARG A 70 12.53 3.79 -4.80
CA ARG A 70 12.15 3.12 -6.06
C ARG A 70 11.58 1.70 -5.89
N LYS A 71 11.95 0.97 -4.83
CA LYS A 71 11.38 -0.36 -4.55
C LYS A 71 9.89 -0.28 -4.18
N LEU A 72 9.44 0.86 -3.66
CA LEU A 72 8.02 1.10 -3.35
C LEU A 72 7.18 1.33 -4.61
N LEU A 73 7.79 1.46 -5.79
CA LEU A 73 7.06 1.48 -7.07
C LEU A 73 6.83 0.08 -7.64
N ILE A 74 7.34 -0.97 -6.97
CA ILE A 74 7.07 -2.36 -7.31
C ILE A 74 5.78 -2.76 -6.59
N LEU A 75 4.75 -3.15 -7.35
CA LEU A 75 3.43 -3.51 -6.85
C LEU A 75 3.50 -4.49 -5.67
N GLU A 76 4.21 -5.61 -5.82
CA GLU A 76 4.28 -6.66 -4.80
C GLU A 76 4.93 -6.18 -3.50
N VAL A 77 5.96 -5.32 -3.60
CA VAL A 77 6.66 -4.78 -2.44
C VAL A 77 5.76 -3.80 -1.70
N ASN A 78 5.17 -2.86 -2.43
CA ASN A 78 4.30 -1.84 -1.85
C ASN A 78 3.04 -2.47 -1.25
N ALA A 79 2.37 -3.36 -1.98
CA ALA A 79 1.19 -4.06 -1.52
C ALA A 79 1.44 -4.87 -0.24
N GLY A 80 2.56 -5.61 -0.19
CA GLY A 80 2.92 -6.39 0.99
C GLY A 80 3.17 -5.52 2.23
N MET A 81 3.82 -4.37 2.05
CA MET A 81 4.07 -3.42 3.14
C MET A 81 2.80 -2.69 3.57
N SER A 82 1.98 -2.27 2.61
CA SER A 82 0.70 -1.60 2.85
C SER A 82 -0.28 -2.51 3.61
N ALA A 83 -0.49 -3.74 3.12
CA ALA A 83 -1.34 -4.72 3.80
C ALA A 83 -0.76 -5.14 5.16
N GLY A 84 0.57 -5.26 5.28
CA GLY A 84 1.23 -5.59 6.55
C GLY A 84 1.13 -4.48 7.59
N PHE A 85 1.19 -3.22 7.18
CA PHE A 85 0.94 -2.08 8.06
C PHE A 85 -0.50 -2.07 8.54
N LEU A 86 -1.45 -2.18 7.61
CA LEU A 86 -2.88 -2.23 7.91
C LEU A 86 -3.24 -3.41 8.84
N GLY A 87 -2.70 -4.60 8.58
CA GLY A 87 -2.91 -5.76 9.47
C GLY A 87 -2.36 -5.56 10.89
N ARG A 88 -1.34 -4.72 11.08
CA ARG A 88 -0.90 -4.29 12.43
C ARG A 88 -1.87 -3.29 13.05
N CYS A 89 -2.45 -2.38 12.28
CA CYS A 89 -3.50 -1.47 12.75
C CYS A 89 -4.74 -2.22 13.23
N PHE A 90 -5.27 -3.15 12.43
CA PHE A 90 -6.39 -4.03 12.83
C PHE A 90 -6.13 -4.78 14.13
N LYS A 91 -4.89 -5.25 14.35
CA LYS A 91 -4.49 -5.92 15.59
C LYS A 91 -4.33 -4.96 16.78
N ALA A 92 -3.90 -3.73 16.52
CA ALA A 92 -3.69 -2.72 17.55
C ALA A 92 -5.02 -2.07 18.01
N PHE A 93 -6.04 -2.06 17.15
CA PHE A 93 -7.34 -1.44 17.40
C PHE A 93 -8.50 -2.44 17.19
N PRO A 94 -8.55 -3.55 17.95
CA PRO A 94 -9.53 -4.63 17.72
C PRO A 94 -10.99 -4.19 17.90
N GLU A 95 -11.24 -3.14 18.67
CA GLU A 95 -12.56 -2.54 18.87
C GLU A 95 -13.07 -1.73 17.67
N ASN A 96 -12.24 -1.51 16.65
CA ASN A 96 -12.57 -0.69 15.50
C ASN A 96 -12.29 -1.42 14.17
N PRO A 97 -13.20 -2.31 13.72
CA PRO A 97 -12.98 -3.19 12.58
C PRO A 97 -12.95 -2.48 11.21
N GLY A 98 -13.09 -1.15 11.17
CA GLY A 98 -13.01 -0.34 9.95
C GLY A 98 -11.66 0.34 9.70
N LEU A 99 -10.64 0.07 10.53
CA LEU A 99 -9.35 0.78 10.55
C LEU A 99 -8.18 0.05 9.88
#